data_AF-A0A7S3F0C6-F1
#
_entry.id   AF-A0A7S3F0C6-F1
#
_cell.length_a   1.000
_cell.length_b   1.000
_cell.length_c   1.000
_cell.angle_alpha   90.00
_cell.angle_beta   90.00
_cell.angle_gamma   90.00
#
_symmetry.space_group_name_H-M   'P 1'
#
loop_
_entity.id
_entity.type
_entity.pdbx_description
1 polymer ?
#
loop_
_entity_poly.entity_id
_entity_poly.type
_entity_poly.pdbx_seq_one_letter_code
_entity_poly.pdbx_strand_id
1 'polypeptide(L)'
;VRREAVAANPQLFNLTARQVFDETVAELSRAGLLILLNNHNSEPGWCCDVNSEEGLWSTSSFDFSAWVNSLSGLAARYRDQPMVIGMDLRNEIHDAKGQGRITTWGESADPNTDWKVATEIAAEAVHASDPSLLIVGENG
;
A
#
# COMPACT_ATOMS: atom_id res chain seq x y z
N VAL A 1 11.77 0.38 17.57
CA VAL A 1 10.52 0.30 18.38
C VAL A 1 10.83 0.52 19.87
N ARG A 2 9.95 1.19 20.65
CA ARG A 2 10.17 1.43 22.10
C ARG A 2 10.05 0.14 22.91
N ARG A 3 10.84 -0.01 23.98
CA ARG A 3 10.89 -1.23 24.81
C ARG A 3 9.53 -1.60 25.42
N GLU A 4 8.82 -0.63 25.99
CA GLU A 4 7.47 -0.87 26.55
C GLU A 4 6.46 -1.33 25.49
N ALA A 5 6.57 -0.87 24.23
CA ALA A 5 5.63 -1.23 23.16
C ALA A 5 5.74 -2.70 22.72
N VAL A 6 6.83 -3.39 23.06
CA VAL A 6 7.11 -4.78 22.67
C VAL A 6 7.35 -5.68 23.86
N ALA A 7 6.83 -5.33 25.04
CA ALA A 7 7.02 -6.15 26.25
C ALA A 7 6.55 -7.60 26.06
N ALA A 8 5.47 -7.82 25.30
CA ALA A 8 4.98 -9.15 24.95
C ALA A 8 5.82 -9.86 23.86
N ASN A 9 6.58 -9.10 23.06
CA ASN A 9 7.41 -9.61 21.97
C ASN A 9 8.83 -9.01 22.04
N PRO A 10 9.63 -9.32 23.07
CA PRO A 10 10.93 -8.68 23.29
C PRO A 10 11.90 -8.79 22.12
N GLN A 11 11.76 -9.82 21.28
CA GLN A 11 12.55 -10.03 20.07
C GLN A 11 12.38 -8.91 19.03
N LEU A 12 11.28 -8.14 19.07
CA LEU A 12 11.04 -7.01 18.17
C LEU A 12 11.76 -5.74 18.63
N PHE A 13 12.40 -5.76 19.80
CA PHE A 13 13.18 -4.63 20.28
C PHE A 13 14.35 -4.32 19.33
N ASN A 14 14.68 -3.05 19.16
CA ASN A 14 15.68 -2.53 18.20
C ASN A 14 15.41 -2.80 16.71
N LEU A 15 14.31 -3.47 16.35
CA LEU A 15 13.90 -3.56 14.95
C LEU A 15 13.33 -2.21 14.46
N THR A 16 13.57 -1.94 13.19
CA THR A 16 12.87 -0.89 12.43
C THR A 16 11.42 -1.30 12.17
N ALA A 17 10.54 -0.34 11.86
CA ALA A 17 9.15 -0.65 11.51
C ALA A 17 9.05 -1.64 10.34
N ARG A 18 9.94 -1.51 9.34
CA ARG A 18 10.01 -2.43 8.20
C ARG A 18 10.41 -3.85 8.62
N GLN A 19 11.39 -4.00 9.51
CA GLN A 19 11.77 -5.32 10.04
C GLN A 19 10.65 -5.95 10.87
N VAL A 20 9.92 -5.16 11.65
CA VAL A 20 8.73 -5.68 12.36
C VAL A 20 7.64 -6.14 11.38
N PHE A 21 7.48 -5.43 10.27
CA PHE A 21 6.57 -5.85 9.20
C PHE A 21 7.01 -7.18 8.57
N ASP A 22 8.32 -7.36 8.32
CA ASP A 22 8.87 -8.63 7.82
C ASP A 22 8.59 -9.79 8.78
N GLU A 23 8.82 -9.60 10.08
CA GLU A 23 8.53 -10.61 11.11
C GLU A 23 7.03 -10.94 11.16
N THR A 24 6.16 -9.92 11.04
CA THR A 24 4.71 -10.12 10.97
C THR A 24 4.33 -11.00 9.78
N VAL A 25 4.83 -10.69 8.58
CA VAL A 25 4.59 -11.49 7.37
C VAL A 25 5.09 -12.93 7.57
N ALA A 26 6.29 -13.11 8.14
CA ALA A 26 6.86 -14.43 8.38
C ALA A 26 6.02 -15.25 9.37
N GLU A 27 5.54 -14.66 10.46
CA GLU A 27 4.72 -15.36 11.45
C GLU A 27 3.33 -15.71 10.91
N LEU A 28 2.67 -14.80 10.17
CA LEU A 28 1.40 -15.10 9.49
C LEU A 28 1.58 -16.25 8.49
N SER A 29 2.69 -16.25 7.77
CA SER A 29 3.01 -17.30 6.80
C SER A 29 3.24 -18.66 7.49
N ARG A 30 3.98 -18.68 8.61
CA ARG A 30 4.17 -19.91 9.42
C ARG A 30 2.86 -20.44 10.01
N ALA A 31 1.91 -19.56 10.28
CA ALA A 31 0.56 -19.93 10.72
C ALA A 31 -0.34 -20.42 9.57
N GLY A 32 0.13 -20.39 8.31
CA GLY A 32 -0.66 -20.81 7.15
C GLY A 32 -1.74 -19.82 6.74
N LEU A 33 -1.61 -18.54 7.10
CA LEU A 33 -2.55 -17.49 6.75
C LEU A 33 -2.15 -16.82 5.43
N LEU A 34 -3.13 -16.66 4.53
CA LEU A 34 -2.95 -15.89 3.30
C LEU A 34 -2.87 -14.39 3.63
N ILE A 35 -2.00 -13.68 2.93
CA ILE A 35 -1.65 -12.29 3.21
C ILE A 35 -1.92 -11.46 1.96
N LEU A 36 -2.74 -10.43 2.12
CA LEU A 36 -2.94 -9.36 1.15
C LEU A 36 -2.28 -8.09 1.71
N LEU A 37 -1.30 -7.54 0.99
CA LEU A 37 -0.64 -6.30 1.41
C LEU A 37 -1.47 -5.10 0.97
N ASN A 38 -1.91 -4.26 1.90
CA ASN A 38 -2.73 -3.09 1.60
C ASN A 38 -1.91 -1.79 1.74
N ASN A 39 -1.87 -0.98 0.68
CA ASN A 39 -1.36 0.39 0.76
C ASN A 39 -2.45 1.29 1.37
N HIS A 40 -2.37 1.47 2.68
CA HIS A 40 -3.45 2.10 3.43
C HIS A 40 -3.41 3.64 3.38
N ASN A 41 -2.23 4.22 3.58
CA ASN A 41 -1.98 5.67 3.57
C ASN A 41 -0.58 5.93 3.01
N SER A 42 -0.37 7.16 2.56
CA SER A 42 0.94 7.68 2.12
C SER A 42 1.80 8.08 3.32
N GLU A 43 1.18 8.63 4.37
CA GLU A 43 1.85 8.96 5.63
C GLU A 43 1.29 8.19 6.84
N PRO A 44 2.08 8.00 7.93
CA PRO A 44 1.58 7.39 9.15
C PRO A 44 0.47 8.25 9.78
N GLY A 45 -0.75 7.72 9.82
CA GLY A 45 -1.90 8.46 10.33
C GLY A 45 -3.21 7.70 10.15
N TRP A 46 -4.31 8.36 10.51
CA TRP A 46 -5.66 7.88 10.21
C TRP A 46 -6.06 8.34 8.80
N CYS A 47 -6.66 7.45 8.02
CA CYS A 47 -7.12 7.75 6.67
C CYS A 47 -8.50 8.44 6.67
N CYS A 48 -8.96 8.75 5.47
CA CYS A 48 -10.39 8.77 5.15
C CYS A 48 -11.21 9.94 5.71
N ASP A 49 -10.52 10.99 6.16
CA ASP A 49 -11.12 12.32 6.26
C ASP A 49 -11.11 12.97 4.88
N VAL A 50 -12.25 13.52 4.44
CA VAL A 50 -12.40 14.24 3.16
C VAL A 50 -11.55 15.52 3.07
N ASN A 51 -11.00 15.97 4.21
CA ASN A 51 -10.04 17.08 4.27
C ASN A 51 -8.58 16.59 4.25
N SER A 52 -8.35 15.28 4.18
CA SER A 52 -7.02 14.68 4.05
C SER A 52 -6.62 14.54 2.59
N GLU A 53 -5.33 14.64 2.31
CA GLU A 53 -4.76 14.32 0.98
C GLU A 53 -4.78 12.82 0.68
N GLU A 54 -5.12 11.99 1.68
CA GLU A 54 -5.10 10.53 1.60
C GLU A 54 -6.29 9.92 0.81
N GLY A 55 -7.23 10.72 0.31
CA GLY A 55 -8.31 10.21 -0.55
C GLY A 55 -7.83 9.70 -1.91
N LEU A 56 -6.69 10.21 -2.40
CA LEU A 56 -6.03 9.70 -3.60
C LEU A 56 -4.74 8.99 -3.24
N TRP A 57 -4.10 8.35 -4.21
CA TRP A 57 -2.86 7.56 -4.06
C TRP A 57 -1.58 8.39 -3.98
N SER A 58 -1.68 9.72 -3.88
CA SER A 58 -0.54 10.61 -3.76
C SER A 58 -0.90 11.83 -2.93
N THR A 59 0.09 12.44 -2.29
CA THR A 59 0.02 13.67 -1.51
C THR A 59 1.06 14.66 -2.03
N SER A 60 1.09 15.87 -1.47
CA SER A 60 2.12 16.88 -1.73
C SER A 60 3.54 16.44 -1.33
N SER A 61 3.66 15.51 -0.37
CA SER A 61 4.91 14.95 0.15
C SER A 61 5.23 13.54 -0.41
N PHE A 62 4.25 12.88 -1.04
CA PHE A 62 4.34 11.52 -1.54
C PHE A 62 3.68 11.43 -2.92
N ASP A 63 4.48 11.62 -3.98
CA ASP A 63 3.96 11.71 -5.34
C ASP A 63 3.55 10.36 -5.97
N PHE A 64 2.95 10.42 -7.16
CA PHE A 64 2.53 9.24 -7.92
C PHE A 64 3.66 8.22 -8.14
N SER A 65 4.87 8.69 -8.43
CA SER A 65 6.02 7.82 -8.67
C SER A 65 6.47 7.14 -7.38
N ALA A 66 6.43 7.85 -6.25
CA ALA A 66 6.72 7.30 -4.94
C ALA A 66 5.73 6.19 -4.57
N TRP A 67 4.45 6.38 -4.87
CA TRP A 67 3.41 5.35 -4.69
C TRP A 67 3.69 4.09 -5.52
N VAL A 68 3.86 4.22 -6.84
CA VAL A 68 4.17 3.08 -7.74
C VAL A 68 5.44 2.35 -7.32
N ASN A 69 6.50 3.10 -6.99
CA ASN A 69 7.78 2.53 -6.54
C ASN A 69 7.64 1.79 -5.20
N SER A 70 6.79 2.29 -4.29
CA SER A 70 6.54 1.65 -3.01
C SER A 70 5.81 0.32 -3.17
N LEU A 71 4.81 0.27 -4.06
CA LEU A 71 4.10 -0.96 -4.41
C LEU A 71 5.05 -2.00 -5.03
N SER A 72 5.79 -1.60 -6.07
CA SER A 72 6.76 -2.49 -6.73
C SER A 72 7.86 -2.96 -5.77
N GLY A 73 8.31 -2.09 -4.87
CA GLY A 73 9.30 -2.43 -3.85
C GLY A 73 8.81 -3.44 -2.81
N LEU A 74 7.52 -3.40 -2.44
CA LEU A 74 6.92 -4.41 -1.57
C LEU A 74 6.70 -5.74 -2.30
N ALA A 75 6.24 -5.70 -3.56
CA ALA A 75 6.11 -6.89 -4.41
C ALA A 75 7.45 -7.62 -4.54
N ALA A 76 8.51 -6.89 -4.93
CA ALA A 76 9.85 -7.46 -5.06
C ALA A 76 10.40 -7.98 -3.73
N ARG A 77 10.08 -7.33 -2.60
CA ARG A 77 10.52 -7.75 -1.27
C ARG A 77 9.96 -9.10 -0.85
N TYR A 78 8.70 -9.38 -1.18
CA TYR A 78 7.98 -10.57 -0.71
C TYR A 78 7.76 -11.63 -1.79
N ARG A 79 8.41 -11.50 -2.95
CA ARG A 79 8.31 -12.43 -4.09
C ARG A 79 8.49 -13.91 -3.71
N ASP A 80 9.41 -14.19 -2.78
CA ASP A 80 9.71 -15.56 -2.35
C ASP A 80 8.85 -16.03 -1.16
N GLN A 81 7.81 -15.26 -0.78
CA GLN A 81 6.86 -15.60 0.27
C GLN A 81 5.51 -16.04 -0.33
N PRO A 82 5.25 -17.34 -0.52
CA PRO A 82 4.06 -17.83 -1.21
C PRO A 82 2.73 -17.52 -0.49
N MET A 83 2.79 -17.17 0.80
CA MET A 83 1.61 -16.77 1.55
C MET A 83 1.21 -15.31 1.30
N VAL A 84 2.09 -14.49 0.72
CA VAL A 84 1.72 -13.18 0.18
C VAL A 84 1.11 -13.41 -1.19
N ILE A 85 -0.21 -13.34 -1.26
CA ILE A 85 -0.97 -13.73 -2.45
C ILE A 85 -1.37 -12.55 -3.33
N GLY A 86 -1.22 -11.33 -2.83
CA GLY A 86 -1.62 -10.16 -3.59
C GLY A 86 -1.33 -8.84 -2.91
N MET A 87 -1.66 -7.79 -3.66
CA MET A 87 -1.56 -6.42 -3.21
C MET A 87 -2.85 -5.67 -3.52
N ASP A 88 -3.29 -4.94 -2.52
CA ASP A 88 -4.31 -3.93 -2.62
C ASP A 88 -3.64 -2.57 -2.77
N LEU A 89 -3.87 -1.96 -3.93
CA LEU A 89 -3.05 -0.86 -4.43
C LEU A 89 -3.29 0.45 -3.68
N ARG A 90 -4.51 0.66 -3.17
CA ARG A 90 -4.88 1.84 -2.39
C ARG A 90 -6.18 1.61 -1.64
N ASN A 91 -6.15 1.79 -0.33
CA ASN A 91 -7.34 1.73 0.53
C ASN A 91 -8.30 2.89 0.27
N GLU A 92 -9.60 2.58 0.15
CA GLU A 92 -10.73 3.51 0.16
C GLU A 92 -10.47 4.81 -0.62
N ILE A 93 -10.24 4.72 -1.92
CA ILE A 93 -10.13 5.92 -2.76
C ILE A 93 -11.39 6.80 -2.66
N HIS A 94 -11.21 8.11 -2.55
CA HIS A 94 -12.31 9.08 -2.50
C HIS A 94 -11.80 10.48 -2.84
N ASP A 95 -12.73 11.41 -3.07
CA ASP A 95 -12.37 12.80 -3.34
C ASP A 95 -11.65 13.45 -2.15
N ALA A 96 -10.48 14.02 -2.40
CA ALA A 96 -9.81 14.94 -1.48
C ALA A 96 -10.33 16.37 -1.75
N LYS A 97 -11.60 16.61 -1.42
CA LYS A 97 -12.31 17.86 -1.76
C LYS A 97 -11.68 19.09 -1.11
N GLY A 98 -11.09 18.93 0.08
CA GLY A 98 -10.34 19.99 0.76
C GLY A 98 -9.16 20.53 -0.06
N GLN A 99 -8.66 19.73 -1.02
CA GLN A 99 -7.52 20.03 -1.88
C GLN A 99 -7.91 20.21 -3.35
N GLY A 100 -9.20 20.22 -3.66
CA GLY A 100 -9.70 20.36 -5.03
C GLY A 100 -9.36 19.19 -5.95
N ARG A 101 -9.07 18.01 -5.39
CA ARG A 101 -8.74 16.80 -6.16
C ARG A 101 -9.95 15.87 -6.16
N ILE A 102 -10.43 15.57 -7.37
CA ILE A 102 -11.58 14.71 -7.60
C ILE A 102 -11.09 13.43 -8.27
N THR A 103 -11.52 12.30 -7.74
CA THR A 103 -11.24 11.00 -8.33
C THR A 103 -12.15 10.75 -9.53
N THR A 104 -11.59 10.18 -10.60
CA THR A 104 -12.33 9.82 -11.81
C THR A 104 -12.02 8.38 -12.22
N TRP A 105 -12.82 7.82 -13.13
CA TRP A 105 -12.65 6.46 -13.62
C TRP A 105 -12.83 6.38 -15.14
N GLY A 106 -11.73 6.32 -15.89
CA GLY A 106 -11.74 6.20 -17.35
C GLY A 106 -12.29 7.44 -18.07
N GLU A 107 -12.26 8.60 -17.41
CA GLU A 107 -12.72 9.87 -17.96
C GLU A 107 -11.55 10.69 -18.53
N SER A 108 -10.33 10.41 -18.09
CA SER A 108 -9.13 11.09 -18.57
C SER A 108 -7.94 10.13 -18.72
N ALA A 109 -6.83 10.67 -19.22
CA ALA A 109 -5.55 9.96 -19.26
C ALA A 109 -4.60 10.41 -18.12
N ASP A 110 -5.09 11.20 -17.15
CA ASP A 110 -4.26 11.72 -16.05
C ASP A 110 -4.16 10.70 -14.91
N PRO A 111 -2.98 10.08 -14.69
CA PRO A 111 -2.80 9.09 -13.63
C PRO A 111 -2.76 9.70 -12.23
N ASN A 112 -2.92 11.02 -12.06
CA ASN A 112 -2.99 11.66 -10.74
C ASN A 112 -4.42 11.79 -10.21
N THR A 113 -5.42 11.59 -11.08
CA THR A 113 -6.84 11.75 -10.76
C THR A 113 -7.72 10.64 -11.33
N ASP A 114 -7.29 9.94 -12.38
CA ASP A 114 -8.02 8.80 -12.96
C ASP A 114 -7.52 7.46 -12.41
N TRP A 115 -8.36 6.82 -11.60
CA TRP A 115 -7.99 5.61 -10.87
C TRP A 115 -7.82 4.40 -11.79
N LYS A 116 -8.57 4.33 -12.89
CA LYS A 116 -8.42 3.26 -13.88
C LYS A 116 -7.01 3.29 -14.47
N VAL A 117 -6.56 4.48 -14.87
CA VAL A 117 -5.22 4.67 -15.46
C VAL A 117 -4.13 4.43 -14.43
N ALA A 118 -4.29 4.96 -13.21
CA ALA A 118 -3.33 4.74 -12.12
C ALA A 118 -3.18 3.26 -11.74
N THR A 119 -4.30 2.54 -11.64
CA THR A 119 -4.34 1.10 -11.35
C THR A 119 -3.64 0.29 -12.44
N GLU A 120 -3.87 0.58 -13.72
CA GLU A 120 -3.20 -0.11 -14.83
C GLU A 120 -1.67 0.04 -14.73
N ILE A 121 -1.17 1.26 -14.53
CA ILE A 121 0.28 1.53 -14.38
C ILE A 121 0.85 0.82 -13.15
N ALA A 122 0.18 0.92 -12.00
CA ALA A 122 0.65 0.31 -10.77
C ALA A 122 0.62 -1.22 -10.82
N ALA A 123 -0.43 -1.82 -11.41
CA ALA A 123 -0.54 -3.26 -11.60
C ALA A 123 0.59 -3.80 -12.48
N GLU A 124 0.90 -3.13 -13.60
CA GLU A 124 2.04 -3.49 -14.44
C GLU A 124 3.37 -3.44 -13.69
N ALA A 125 3.58 -2.38 -12.88
CA ALA A 125 4.79 -2.24 -12.07
C ALA A 125 4.91 -3.29 -10.95
N VAL A 126 3.78 -3.71 -10.35
CA VAL A 126 3.74 -4.80 -9.38
C VAL A 126 4.02 -6.13 -10.07
N HIS A 127 3.36 -6.44 -11.19
CA HIS A 127 3.55 -7.69 -11.93
C HIS A 127 4.95 -7.83 -12.56
N ALA A 128 5.57 -6.73 -12.97
CA ALA A 128 6.98 -6.74 -13.37
C ALA A 128 7.90 -7.16 -12.20
N SER A 129 7.51 -6.84 -10.97
CA SER A 129 8.22 -7.21 -9.75
C SER A 129 7.80 -8.57 -9.18
N ASP A 130 6.57 -9.01 -9.36
CA ASP A 130 6.11 -10.35 -9.02
C ASP A 130 4.87 -10.71 -9.85
N PRO A 131 5.01 -11.54 -10.89
CA PRO A 131 3.91 -11.88 -11.78
C PRO A 131 2.89 -12.84 -11.15
N SER A 132 3.14 -13.36 -9.93
CA SER A 132 2.25 -14.29 -9.25
C SER A 132 1.17 -13.62 -8.40
N LEU A 133 1.34 -12.32 -8.10
CA LEU A 133 0.44 -11.60 -7.19
C LEU A 133 -0.92 -11.28 -7.82
N LEU A 134 -1.98 -11.50 -7.04
CA LEU A 134 -3.28 -10.91 -7.30
C LEU A 134 -3.22 -9.40 -7.06
N ILE A 135 -3.91 -8.63 -7.90
CA ILE A 135 -4.01 -7.18 -7.78
C ILE A 135 -5.45 -6.81 -7.44
N VAL A 136 -5.62 -6.04 -6.37
CA VAL A 136 -6.90 -5.49 -5.94
C VAL A 136 -6.85 -3.98 -6.11
N GLY A 137 -7.77 -3.45 -6.90
CA GLY A 137 -8.10 -2.03 -6.90
C GLY A 137 -9.46 -1.86 -6.23
N GLU A 138 -9.53 -1.04 -5.19
CA GLU A 138 -10.78 -0.72 -4.52
C GLU A 138 -11.61 0.28 -5.34
N ASN A 139 -12.91 0.36 -5.03
CA ASN A 139 -13.83 1.36 -5.56
C ASN A 139 -14.35 2.20 -4.39
N GLY A 140 -14.39 3.52 -4.57
CA GLY A 140 -15.00 4.50 -3.66
C GLY A 140 -16.44 4.85 -4.00
#